data_AF-A0A3S3N1C5-F1
#
_entry.id   AF-A0A3S3N1C5-F1
#
_cell.length_a   1.000
_cell.length_b   1.000
_cell.length_c   1.000
_cell.angle_alpha   90.00
_cell.angle_beta   90.00
_cell.angle_gamma   90.00
#
_symmetry.space_group_name_H-M   'P 1'
#
loop_
_entity.id
_entity.type
_entity.pdbx_description
1 polymer ?
#
loop_
_entity_poly.entity_id
_entity_poly.type
_entity_poly.pdbx_seq_one_letter_code
_entity_poly.pdbx_strand_id
1 'polypeptide(L)'
;MSPQLHRIQGETLQEKAKFIKRMEWGMNIDFQKVFDRILDVVAALKLERGKMVKRVLVFSDMGFGEVSENSWETDYRAFQRKYEEKEDVMEEAIAKEYQRVSVFY
;
A
#
# COMPACT_ATOMS: atom_id res chain seq x y z
N MET A 1 -1.02 -12.70 10.71
CA MET A 1 -0.15 -11.58 11.15
C MET A 1 -0.58 -10.29 10.46
N SER A 2 -0.23 -9.13 11.01
CA SER A 2 -0.43 -7.84 10.34
C SER A 2 0.84 -7.47 9.55
N PRO A 3 0.72 -6.92 8.34
CA PRO A 3 1.86 -6.54 7.52
C PRO A 3 2.65 -5.41 8.18
N GLN A 4 3.98 -5.48 8.07
CA GLN A 4 4.90 -4.47 8.57
C GLN A 4 5.53 -3.68 7.43
N LEU A 5 5.69 -2.37 7.64
CA LEU A 5 6.38 -1.51 6.70
C LEU A 5 7.82 -1.33 7.14
N HIS A 6 8.76 -1.88 6.37
CA HIS A 6 10.19 -1.75 6.64
C HIS A 6 10.86 -0.85 5.62
N ARG A 7 11.69 0.09 6.09
CA ARG A 7 12.64 0.79 5.24
C ARG A 7 13.84 -0.13 4.97
N ILE A 8 14.02 -0.51 3.71
CA ILE A 8 15.18 -1.32 3.28
C ILE A 8 16.48 -0.55 3.57
N GLN A 9 17.38 -1.18 4.32
CA GLN A 9 18.69 -0.63 4.67
C GLN A 9 19.79 -1.20 3.77
N GLY A 10 20.92 -0.48 3.68
CA GLY A 10 22.08 -0.87 2.89
C GLY A 10 22.28 0.00 1.65
N GLU A 11 23.54 0.18 1.25
CA GLU A 11 23.91 1.02 0.10
C GLU A 11 24.00 0.16 -1.17
N THR A 12 24.63 -1.00 -1.04
CA THR A 12 24.79 -1.96 -2.13
C THR A 12 23.58 -2.87 -2.29
N LEU A 13 23.42 -3.44 -3.50
CA LEU A 13 22.38 -4.46 -3.74
C LEU A 13 22.54 -5.68 -2.80
N GLN A 14 23.78 -6.07 -2.53
CA GLN A 14 24.08 -7.19 -1.64
C GLN A 14 23.61 -6.93 -0.21
N GLU A 15 23.81 -5.72 0.32
CA GLU A 15 23.34 -5.34 1.65
C GLU A 15 21.82 -5.29 1.73
N LYS A 16 21.17 -4.71 0.71
CA LYS A 16 19.70 -4.69 0.61
C LYS A 16 19.12 -6.11 0.57
N ALA A 17 19.74 -7.01 -0.20
CA ALA A 17 19.34 -8.41 -0.24
C ALA A 17 19.54 -9.12 1.12
N LYS A 18 20.66 -8.86 1.81
CA LYS A 18 20.91 -9.37 3.16
C LYS A 18 19.89 -8.85 4.17
N PHE A 19 19.47 -7.58 4.05
CA PHE A 19 18.45 -6.99 4.91
C PHE A 19 17.11 -7.70 4.74
N ILE A 20 16.65 -7.86 3.48
CA ILE A 20 15.38 -8.54 3.17
C ILE A 20 15.41 -10.01 3.65
N LYS A 21 16.52 -10.73 3.45
CA LYS A 21 16.66 -12.13 3.88
C LYS A 21 16.55 -12.36 5.40
N ARG A 22 16.76 -11.33 6.21
CA ARG A 22 16.67 -11.41 7.68
C ARG A 22 15.30 -10.98 8.21
N MET A 23 14.40 -10.52 7.34
CA MET A 23 13.04 -10.19 7.76
C MET A 23 12.32 -11.46 8.18
N GLU A 24 11.56 -11.38 9.27
CA GLU A 24 10.59 -12.43 9.57
C GLU A 24 9.51 -12.41 8.50
N TRP A 25 9.27 -13.58 7.91
CA TRP A 25 8.17 -13.82 7.00
C TRP A 25 7.26 -14.87 7.63
N GLY A 26 5.95 -14.62 7.61
CA GLY A 26 4.95 -15.56 8.09
C GLY A 26 4.58 -16.59 7.03
N MET A 27 3.83 -17.64 7.42
CA MET A 27 3.42 -18.71 6.51
C MET A 27 2.42 -18.27 5.43
N ASN A 28 1.56 -17.27 5.70
CA ASN A 28 0.55 -16.77 4.75
C ASN A 28 0.60 -15.24 4.65
N ILE A 29 0.25 -14.69 3.48
CA ILE A 29 0.15 -13.25 3.25
C ILE A 29 -1.32 -12.87 3.08
N ASP A 30 -1.80 -11.99 3.96
CA ASP A 30 -3.11 -11.34 3.81
C ASP A 30 -2.95 -10.09 2.93
N PHE A 31 -3.19 -10.25 1.63
CA PHE A 31 -3.05 -9.16 0.66
C PHE A 31 -3.99 -7.99 0.96
N GLN A 32 -5.19 -8.25 1.48
CA GLN A 32 -6.13 -7.18 1.83
C GLN A 32 -5.55 -6.27 2.91
N LYS A 33 -4.94 -6.84 3.95
CA LYS A 33 -4.25 -6.03 4.97
C LYS A 33 -3.05 -5.29 4.42
N VAL A 34 -2.30 -5.86 3.47
CA VAL A 34 -1.18 -5.17 2.81
C VAL A 34 -1.69 -3.94 2.07
N PHE A 35 -2.77 -4.11 1.30
CA PHE A 35 -3.41 -3.04 0.55
C PHE A 35 -3.98 -1.95 1.46
N ASP A 36 -4.70 -2.32 2.52
CA ASP A 36 -5.22 -1.38 3.51
C ASP A 36 -4.08 -0.57 4.12
N ARG A 37 -2.94 -1.21 4.43
CA ARG A 37 -1.77 -0.52 4.98
C ARG A 37 -1.16 0.48 3.99
N ILE A 38 -1.15 0.17 2.69
CA ILE A 38 -0.69 1.10 1.66
C ILE A 38 -1.61 2.32 1.60
N LEU A 39 -2.93 2.10 1.59
CA LEU A 39 -3.93 3.18 1.56
C LEU A 39 -3.84 4.07 2.81
N ASP A 40 -3.62 3.49 3.99
CA ASP A 40 -3.42 4.24 5.23
C ASP A 40 -2.22 5.20 5.15
N VAL A 41 -1.10 4.73 4.59
CA VAL A 41 0.11 5.55 4.43
C VAL A 41 -0.15 6.69 3.45
N VAL A 42 -0.83 6.40 2.33
CA VAL A 42 -1.20 7.42 1.34
C VAL A 42 -2.11 8.48 1.96
N ALA A 43 -3.11 8.06 2.74
CA ALA A 43 -4.02 8.96 3.42
C ALA A 43 -3.32 9.83 4.48
N ALA A 44 -2.45 9.23 5.29
CA ALA A 44 -1.68 9.94 6.32
C ALA A 44 -0.73 10.98 5.73
N LEU A 45 -0.14 10.68 4.56
CA LEU A 45 0.78 11.57 3.86
C LEU A 45 0.07 12.57 2.93
N LYS A 46 -1.26 12.49 2.79
CA LYS A 46 -2.07 13.30 1.86
C LYS A 46 -1.46 13.35 0.45
N LEU A 47 -0.99 12.21 -0.04
CA LEU A 47 -0.32 12.17 -1.33
C LEU A 47 -1.33 12.44 -2.45
N GLU A 48 -1.00 13.41 -3.31
CA GLU A 48 -1.72 13.67 -4.55
C GLU A 48 -1.66 12.45 -5.48
N ARG A 49 -2.66 12.29 -6.35
CA ARG A 49 -2.78 11.20 -7.35
C ARG A 49 -1.46 10.89 -8.08
N GLY A 50 -0.70 11.91 -8.46
CA GLY A 50 0.57 11.77 -9.17
C GLY A 50 1.71 11.10 -8.36
N LYS A 51 1.61 11.10 -7.04
CA LYS A 51 2.60 10.61 -6.07
C LYS A 51 2.21 9.28 -5.41
N MET A 52 1.04 8.73 -5.75
CA MET A 52 0.60 7.43 -5.24
C MET A 52 1.47 6.28 -5.77
N VAL A 53 1.41 5.14 -5.08
CA VAL A 53 2.17 3.92 -5.43
C VAL A 53 1.70 3.40 -6.80
N LYS A 54 2.58 3.44 -7.79
CA LYS A 54 2.27 3.00 -9.17
C LYS A 54 2.53 1.51 -9.42
N ARG A 55 3.31 0.87 -8.55
CA ARG A 55 3.71 -0.53 -8.70
C ARG A 55 4.03 -1.13 -7.35
N VAL A 56 3.46 -2.31 -7.11
CA VAL A 56 3.82 -3.19 -5.99
C VAL A 56 4.49 -4.42 -6.59
N LEU A 57 5.68 -4.77 -6.09
CA LEU A 57 6.38 -5.99 -6.45
C LEU A 57 6.31 -6.94 -5.26
N VAL A 58 5.79 -8.14 -5.49
CA VAL A 58 5.66 -9.18 -4.47
C VAL A 58 6.63 -10.31 -4.81
N PHE A 59 7.51 -10.63 -3.87
CA PHE A 59 8.41 -11.78 -3.95
C PHE A 59 7.88 -12.85 -3.01
N SER A 60 7.59 -14.03 -3.54
CA SER A 60 7.08 -15.16 -2.77
C SER A 60 7.80 -16.43 -3.24
N ASP A 61 8.21 -17.26 -2.29
CA ASP A 61 8.71 -18.62 -2.53
C ASP A 61 7.56 -19.62 -2.79
N MET A 62 6.33 -19.26 -2.40
CA MET A 62 5.09 -19.98 -2.66
C MET A 62 4.31 -19.37 -3.82
N GLY A 63 3.51 -20.18 -4.52
CA GLY A 63 2.64 -19.70 -5.60
C GLY A 63 1.52 -18.80 -5.07
N PHE A 64 1.14 -17.74 -5.79
CA PHE A 64 0.14 -16.76 -5.32
C PHE A 64 -1.20 -17.37 -4.87
N GLY A 65 -1.60 -18.53 -5.41
CA GLY A 65 -2.83 -19.23 -5.00
C GLY A 65 -2.72 -20.01 -3.67
N GLU A 66 -1.51 -20.23 -3.16
CA GLU A 66 -1.26 -20.93 -1.89
C GLU A 66 -1.03 -19.95 -0.73
N VAL A 67 -0.73 -18.69 -1.05
CA VAL A 67 -0.29 -17.67 -0.08
C VAL A 67 -1.46 -16.88 0.50
N SER A 68 -2.56 -16.76 -0.24
CA SER A 68 -3.79 -16.08 0.15
C SER A 68 -4.93 -17.09 0.32
N GLU A 69 -5.79 -16.86 1.31
CA GLU A 69 -7.05 -17.61 1.46
C GLU A 69 -8.05 -17.29 0.33
N ASN A 70 -7.90 -16.14 -0.33
CA ASN A 70 -8.73 -15.71 -1.45
C ASN A 70 -8.01 -15.88 -2.79
N SER A 71 -8.76 -15.94 -3.88
CA SER A 71 -8.16 -15.84 -5.21
C SER A 71 -7.55 -14.45 -5.41
N TRP A 72 -6.37 -14.40 -6.05
CA TRP A 72 -5.70 -13.15 -6.42
C TRP A 72 -6.63 -12.16 -7.14
N GLU A 73 -7.50 -12.65 -8.02
CA GLU A 73 -8.45 -11.80 -8.75
C GLU A 73 -9.41 -11.08 -7.80
N THR A 74 -9.90 -11.78 -6.76
CA THR A 74 -10.82 -11.20 -5.77
C THR A 74 -10.12 -10.12 -4.95
N ASP A 75 -8.91 -10.40 -4.46
CA ASP A 75 -8.13 -9.44 -3.68
C ASP A 75 -7.74 -8.22 -4.52
N TYR A 76 -7.38 -8.42 -5.79
CA TYR A 76 -7.06 -7.34 -6.71
C TYR A 76 -8.27 -6.44 -7.00
N ARG A 77 -9.45 -7.01 -7.29
CA ARG A 77 -10.69 -6.23 -7.50
C ARG A 77 -11.09 -5.48 -6.24
N ALA A 78 -10.96 -6.09 -5.07
CA ALA A 78 -11.23 -5.44 -3.79
C ALA A 78 -10.28 -4.26 -3.56
N PHE A 79 -9.00 -4.41 -3.91
CA PHE A 79 -8.04 -3.31 -3.87
C PHE A 79 -8.43 -2.16 -4.79
N GLN A 80 -8.78 -2.43 -6.05
CA GLN A 80 -9.20 -1.40 -6.99
C GLN A 80 -10.38 -0.58 -6.45
N ARG A 81 -11.41 -1.26 -5.92
CA ARG A 81 -12.58 -0.57 -5.36
C ARG A 81 -12.21 0.30 -4.16
N LYS A 82 -11.44 -0.24 -3.21
CA LYS A 82 -10.97 0.52 -2.04
C LYS A 82 -10.08 1.70 -2.45
N TYR A 83 -9.29 1.54 -3.50
CA TYR A 83 -8.42 2.57 -4.02
C TYR A 83 -9.22 3.73 -4.62
N GLU A 84 -10.22 3.42 -5.45
CA GLU A 84 -11.15 4.40 -6.03
C GLU A 84 -11.97 5.13 -4.95
N GLU A 85 -12.55 4.39 -3.99
CA GLU A 85 -13.32 4.97 -2.87
C GLU A 85 -12.46 5.93 -2.02
N LYS A 86 -11.20 5.57 -1.73
CA LYS A 86 -10.28 6.43 -0.96
C LYS A 86 -9.80 7.64 -1.76
N GLU A 87 -9.71 7.50 -3.09
CA GLU A 87 -9.35 8.59 -4.00
C GLU A 87 -10.44 9.67 -4.01
N ASP A 88 -11.72 9.28 -4.18
CA ASP A 88 -12.86 10.20 -4.15
C ASP A 88 -12.94 10.99 -2.82
N VAL A 89 -12.78 10.28 -1.69
CA VAL A 89 -12.80 10.90 -0.35
C VAL A 89 -11.63 11.88 -0.16
N MET A 90 -10.45 11.56 -0.70
CA MET A 90 -9.28 12.45 -0.62
C MET A 90 -9.45 13.70 -1.48
N GLU A 91 -9.96 13.56 -2.72
CA GLU A 91 -10.25 14.68 -3.60
C GLU A 91 -11.32 15.61 -2.99
N GLU A 92 -12.39 15.06 -2.41
CA GLU A 92 -13.43 15.86 -1.73
C GLU A 92 -12.87 16.58 -0.49
N ALA A 93 -12.04 15.92 0.32
CA ALA A 93 -11.41 16.52 1.50
C ALA A 93 -10.44 17.66 1.13
N ILE A 94 -9.65 17.47 0.06
CA ILE A 94 -8.78 18.50 -0.49
C ILE A 94 -9.63 19.67 -1.01
N ALA A 95 -10.67 19.42 -1.80
CA ALA A 95 -11.54 20.47 -2.33
C ALA A 95 -12.20 21.30 -1.22
N LYS A 96 -12.70 20.65 -0.16
CA LYS A 96 -13.25 21.32 1.03
C LYS A 96 -12.20 22.16 1.77
N GLU A 97 -10.97 21.67 1.92
CA GLU A 97 -9.89 22.45 2.54
C GLU A 97 -9.49 23.65 1.66
N TYR A 98 -9.37 23.48 0.34
CA TYR A 98 -9.13 24.58 -0.59
C TYR A 98 -10.23 25.65 -0.50
N GLN A 99 -11.51 25.25 -0.46
CA GLN A 99 -12.61 26.19 -0.26
C GLN A 99 -12.54 26.90 1.11
N ARG A 100 -12.17 26.19 2.18
CA ARG A 100 -12.00 26.75 3.53
C ARG A 100 -10.86 27.76 3.60
N VAL A 101 -9.77 27.50 2.89
CA VAL A 101 -8.58 28.37 2.81
C VAL A 101 -8.81 29.55 1.85
N SER A 102 -9.70 29.42 0.86
CA SER A 102 -9.98 30.48 -0.13
C SER A 102 -11.01 31.52 0.33
N VAL A 103 -11.48 31.45 1.59
CA VAL A 103 -12.28 32.54 2.18
C VAL A 103 -11.33 33.63 2.68
N PHE A 104 -10.96 34.56 1.79
CA PHE A 104 -10.36 35.84 2.14
C PHE A 104 -11.15 36.95 1.41
N TYR A 105 -11.87 37.77 2.21
CA TYR A 105 -12.70 38.95 1.90
C TYR A 105 -13.49 38.99 0.58
#